data_AF-A0A2X2E1H5-F1
#
_entry.id   AF-A0A2X2E1H5-F1
#
_cell.length_a   1.000
_cell.length_b   1.000
_cell.length_c   1.000
_cell.angle_alpha   90.00
_cell.angle_beta   90.00
_cell.angle_gamma   90.00
#
_symmetry.space_group_name_H-M   'P 1'
#
loop_
_entity.id
_entity.type
_entity.pdbx_description
1 polymer ?
#
loop_
_entity_poly.entity_id
_entity_poly.type
_entity_poly.pdbx_seq_one_letter_code
_entity_poly.pdbx_strand_id
1 'polypeptide(L)'
;MLYSYGMGKVRLTRYKEAQFGYAGNMLAIKLYSINEKTGQLKTILYRPNVSHYSSFLTSTDSENHRFITFLNAYMQQGRDAVSPVDYQARKPFLSFGKNPLPADFEQQVEQILAKLDQEKKHHA
;
A
#
# COMPACT_ATOMS: atom_id res chain seq x y z
N MET A 1 -8.70 -5.65 -1.47
CA MET A 1 -8.14 -4.69 -0.49
C MET A 1 -6.74 -4.33 -0.94
N LEU A 2 -6.30 -3.08 -0.77
CA LEU A 2 -4.89 -2.72 -0.92
C LEU A 2 -4.24 -2.78 0.45
N TYR A 3 -3.09 -3.45 0.57
CA TYR A 3 -2.37 -3.52 1.83
C TYR A 3 -0.86 -3.48 1.63
N SER A 4 -0.17 -3.03 2.67
CA SER A 4 1.28 -3.17 2.84
C SER A 4 1.56 -3.61 4.26
N TYR A 5 2.68 -4.27 4.48
CA TYR A 5 3.11 -4.66 5.82
C TYR A 5 4.62 -4.50 5.98
N GLY A 6 5.04 -4.30 7.22
CA GLY A 6 6.44 -4.14 7.56
C GLY A 6 6.60 -3.81 9.04
N MET A 7 7.69 -4.29 9.63
CA MET A 7 7.93 -4.20 11.09
C MET A 7 6.76 -4.73 11.93
N GLY A 8 6.13 -5.83 11.50
CA GLY A 8 4.99 -6.42 12.21
C GLY A 8 3.69 -5.62 12.14
N LYS A 9 3.58 -4.61 11.27
CA LYS A 9 2.37 -3.76 11.16
C LYS A 9 1.74 -3.84 9.78
N VAL A 10 0.43 -4.06 9.74
CA VAL A 10 -0.42 -4.01 8.55
C VAL A 10 -0.92 -2.59 8.33
N ARG A 11 -0.97 -2.17 7.07
CA ARG A 11 -1.54 -0.89 6.64
C ARG A 11 -2.42 -1.19 5.44
N LEU A 12 -3.67 -0.76 5.43
CA LEU A 12 -4.61 -1.14 4.39
C LEU A 12 -5.64 -0.06 4.05
N THR A 13 -6.28 -0.23 2.90
CA THR A 13 -7.52 0.46 2.54
C THR A 13 -8.36 -0.43 1.63
N ARG A 14 -9.67 -0.18 1.54
CA ARG A 14 -10.54 -0.88 0.58
C ARG A 14 -10.32 -0.31 -0.82
N TYR A 15 -10.43 -1.13 -1.85
CA TYR A 15 -10.28 -0.66 -3.25
C TYR A 15 -11.22 0.51 -3.57
N LYS A 16 -12.48 0.43 -3.13
CA LYS A 16 -13.49 1.49 -3.31
C LYS A 16 -13.17 2.79 -2.55
N GLU A 17 -12.28 2.74 -1.57
CA GLU A 17 -11.88 3.86 -0.71
C GLU A 17 -10.43 4.27 -0.96
N ALA A 18 -9.77 3.63 -1.93
CA ALA A 18 -8.38 3.87 -2.21
C ALA A 18 -8.21 5.29 -2.76
N GLN A 19 -7.38 6.07 -2.07
CA GLN A 19 -6.97 7.40 -2.50
C GLN A 19 -5.49 7.35 -2.84
N PHE A 20 -5.13 7.94 -3.97
CA PHE A 20 -3.76 8.22 -4.32
C PHE A 20 -3.59 9.71 -4.58
N GLY A 21 -2.38 10.20 -4.39
CA GLY A 21 -2.02 11.59 -4.63
C GLY A 21 -0.52 11.72 -4.75
N TYR A 22 -0.06 12.96 -4.81
CA TYR A 22 1.35 13.27 -4.98
C TYR A 22 1.87 14.11 -3.81
N ALA A 23 3.02 13.71 -3.25
CA ALA A 23 3.79 14.52 -2.32
C ALA A 23 5.03 15.03 -3.08
N GLY A 24 4.94 16.26 -3.62
CA GLY A 24 5.86 16.69 -4.68
C GLY A 24 5.61 15.88 -5.95
N ASN A 25 6.66 15.29 -6.53
CA ASN A 25 6.54 14.39 -7.68
C ASN A 25 6.35 12.93 -7.25
N MET A 26 6.30 12.61 -5.95
CA MET A 26 6.24 11.23 -5.50
C MET A 26 4.79 10.78 -5.36
N LEU A 27 4.42 9.72 -6.08
CA LEU A 27 3.14 9.05 -5.89
C LEU A 27 3.04 8.47 -4.48
N ALA A 28 1.89 8.69 -3.83
CA ALA A 28 1.58 8.12 -2.53
C ALA A 28 0.16 7.56 -2.52
N ILE A 29 0.00 6.41 -1.87
CA ILE A 29 -1.30 5.77 -1.63
C ILE A 29 -1.64 5.93 -0.16
N LYS A 30 -2.84 6.44 0.13
CA LYS A 30 -3.33 6.57 1.50
C LYS A 30 -3.73 5.19 2.03
N LEU A 31 -3.06 4.74 3.08
CA LEU A 31 -3.39 3.53 3.82
C LEU A 31 -3.71 3.88 5.28
N TYR A 32 -4.37 2.97 5.96
CA TYR A 32 -4.75 3.09 7.36
C TYR A 32 -4.10 2.01 8.21
N SER A 33 -3.73 2.36 9.43
CA SER A 33 -3.21 1.46 10.47
C SER A 33 -3.84 1.83 11.80
N ILE A 34 -3.83 0.92 12.77
CA ILE A 34 -4.17 1.28 14.15
C ILE A 34 -2.95 1.93 14.82
N ASN A 35 -3.18 3.02 15.55
CA ASN A 35 -2.22 3.57 16.49
C ASN A 35 -2.25 2.74 17.78
N GLU A 36 -1.14 2.09 18.12
CA GLU A 36 -1.07 1.19 19.27
C GLU A 36 -1.33 1.87 20.62
N LYS A 37 -1.00 3.16 20.73
CA LYS A 37 -1.16 3.91 21.98
C LYS A 37 -2.61 4.34 22.20
N THR A 38 -3.31 4.69 21.12
CA THR A 38 -4.64 5.31 21.22
C THR A 38 -5.77 4.42 20.73
N GLY A 39 -5.46 3.33 20.03
CA GLY A 39 -6.46 2.47 19.36
C GLY A 39 -7.20 3.14 18.19
N GLN A 40 -6.80 4.36 17.81
CA GLN A 40 -7.43 5.13 16.74
C GLN A 40 -6.81 4.82 15.38
N LEU A 41 -7.54 5.13 14.31
CA LEU A 41 -6.99 5.07 12.97
C LEU A 41 -5.90 6.12 12.77
N LYS A 42 -4.80 5.68 12.19
CA LYS A 42 -3.71 6.52 11.72
C LYS A 42 -3.61 6.39 10.20
N THR A 43 -3.61 7.54 9.54
CA THR A 43 -3.31 7.62 8.11
C THR A 43 -1.81 7.48 7.87
N ILE A 44 -1.44 6.71 6.85
CA ILE A 44 -0.07 6.51 6.39
C ILE A 44 -0.03 6.72 4.89
N LEU A 45 0.94 7.50 4.42
CA LEU A 45 1.25 7.65 3.00
C LEU A 45 2.23 6.55 2.58
N TYR A 46 1.70 5.51 1.94
CA TYR A 46 2.51 4.44 1.36
C TYR A 46 3.13 4.91 0.05
N ARG A 47 4.45 4.76 -0.06
CA ARG A 47 5.22 5.17 -1.23
C ARG A 47 5.59 3.91 -1.99
N PRO A 48 4.97 3.63 -3.14
CA PRO A 48 5.39 2.51 -3.96
C PRO A 48 6.83 2.73 -4.43
N ASN A 49 7.63 1.68 -4.40
CA ASN A 49 9.01 1.70 -4.90
C ASN A 49 8.97 1.59 -6.43
N VAL A 50 8.54 2.66 -7.09
CA VAL A 50 8.33 2.73 -8.54
C VAL A 50 9.62 2.90 -9.32
N SER A 51 10.72 3.30 -8.67
CA SER A 51 12.04 3.41 -9.26
C SER A 51 13.18 3.30 -8.25
N HIS A 52 14.40 3.12 -8.74
CA HIS A 52 15.62 3.20 -7.92
C HIS A 52 15.73 4.51 -7.13
N TYR A 53 15.04 5.56 -7.58
CA TYR A 53 15.02 6.88 -6.97
C TYR A 53 13.85 7.11 -6.00
N SER A 54 12.92 6.18 -5.86
CA SER A 54 11.78 6.31 -4.94
C SER A 54 12.22 6.49 -3.49
N SER A 55 13.36 5.90 -3.10
CA SER A 55 13.97 6.09 -1.78
C SER A 55 14.47 7.52 -1.53
N PHE A 56 14.73 8.29 -2.59
CA PHE A 56 15.21 9.68 -2.53
C PHE A 56 14.11 10.72 -2.77
N LEU A 57 12.84 10.29 -2.91
CA LEU A 57 11.70 11.16 -3.21
C LEU A 57 11.77 11.83 -4.60
N THR A 58 12.56 11.30 -5.53
CA THR A 58 12.82 11.90 -6.85
C THR A 58 12.40 10.97 -8.00
N SER A 59 11.26 10.28 -7.87
CA SER A 59 10.70 9.53 -9.01
C SER A 59 10.31 10.50 -10.12
N THR A 60 10.60 10.15 -11.37
CA THR A 60 10.25 10.99 -12.53
C THR A 60 8.76 10.84 -12.90
N ASP A 61 8.21 11.83 -13.59
CA ASP A 61 6.82 11.76 -14.08
C ASP A 61 6.58 10.52 -14.95
N SER A 62 7.58 10.12 -15.74
CA SER A 62 7.52 8.92 -16.57
C SER A 62 7.43 7.64 -15.74
N GLU A 63 8.12 7.56 -14.60
CA GLU A 63 8.12 6.41 -13.70
C GLU A 63 6.78 6.29 -12.97
N ASN A 64 6.26 7.42 -12.47
CA ASN A 64 4.93 7.46 -11.86
C ASN A 64 3.85 7.09 -12.87
N HIS A 65 3.92 7.62 -14.09
CA HIS A 65 2.95 7.33 -15.15
C HIS A 65 2.96 5.84 -15.52
N ARG A 66 4.13 5.21 -15.61
CA ARG A 66 4.24 3.74 -15.84
C ARG A 66 3.57 2.96 -14.73
N PHE A 67 3.79 3.32 -13.46
CA PHE A 67 3.17 2.64 -12.33
C PHE A 67 1.64 2.80 -12.33
N ILE A 68 1.14 4.00 -12.59
CA ILE A 68 -0.31 4.26 -12.66
C ILE A 68 -0.95 3.50 -13.82
N THR A 69 -0.32 3.48 -14.99
CA THR A 69 -0.81 2.72 -16.16
C THR A 69 -0.85 1.22 -15.86
N PHE A 70 0.20 0.68 -15.22
CA PHE A 70 0.20 -0.70 -14.75
C PHE A 70 -0.96 -0.97 -13.78
N LEU A 71 -1.14 -0.12 -12.76
CA LEU A 71 -2.19 -0.30 -11.76
C LEU A 71 -3.58 -0.24 -12.40
N ASN A 72 -3.82 0.69 -13.32
CA ASN A 72 -5.08 0.82 -14.04
C ASN A 72 -5.39 -0.42 -14.89
N ALA A 73 -4.42 -0.90 -15.68
CA ALA A 73 -4.58 -2.10 -16.48
C ALA A 73 -4.88 -3.33 -15.60
N TYR A 74 -4.12 -3.52 -14.52
CA TYR A 74 -4.33 -4.62 -13.59
C TYR A 74 -5.72 -4.57 -12.92
N MET A 75 -6.14 -3.40 -12.44
CA MET A 75 -7.42 -3.25 -11.74
C MET A 75 -8.64 -3.43 -12.67
N GLN A 76 -8.53 -3.06 -13.95
CA GLN A 76 -9.65 -3.13 -14.90
C GLN A 76 -9.73 -4.48 -15.61
N GLN A 77 -8.58 -5.04 -16.00
CA GLN A 77 -8.50 -6.17 -16.92
C GLN A 77 -7.90 -7.42 -16.25
N GLY A 78 -7.46 -7.30 -15.01
CA GLY A 78 -6.85 -8.38 -14.26
C GLY A 78 -5.37 -8.59 -14.57
N ARG A 79 -4.81 -9.64 -13.97
CA ARG A 79 -3.38 -9.98 -14.04
C ARG A 79 -2.89 -10.15 -15.47
N ASP A 80 -3.65 -10.86 -16.31
CA ASP A 80 -3.20 -11.28 -17.64
C ASP A 80 -2.97 -10.09 -18.58
N ALA A 81 -3.57 -8.93 -18.28
CA ALA A 81 -3.35 -7.69 -19.03
C ALA A 81 -1.98 -7.03 -18.75
N VAL A 82 -1.30 -7.39 -17.66
CA VAL A 82 -0.03 -6.77 -17.26
C VAL A 82 1.13 -7.74 -17.18
N SER A 83 0.88 -9.02 -16.89
CA SER A 83 1.92 -10.04 -16.91
C SER A 83 1.36 -11.45 -17.04
N PRO A 84 1.91 -12.27 -17.95
CA PRO A 84 1.55 -13.69 -18.04
C PRO A 84 2.19 -14.53 -16.91
N VAL A 85 3.16 -13.98 -16.16
CA VAL A 85 3.92 -14.71 -15.14
C VAL A 85 3.67 -14.17 -13.74
N ASP A 86 3.85 -15.03 -12.74
CA ASP A 86 3.72 -14.62 -11.35
C ASP A 86 4.87 -13.69 -10.96
N TYR A 87 4.56 -12.66 -10.17
CA TYR A 87 5.58 -11.78 -9.63
C TYR A 87 6.49 -12.59 -8.70
N GLN A 88 7.76 -12.72 -9.08
CA GLN A 88 8.79 -13.27 -8.21
C GLN A 88 9.57 -12.13 -7.58
N ALA A 89 9.39 -11.96 -6.27
CA ALA A 89 10.19 -11.01 -5.50
C ALA A 89 11.67 -11.39 -5.65
N ARG A 90 12.46 -10.50 -6.27
CA ARG A 90 13.90 -10.70 -6.41
C ARG A 90 14.50 -10.77 -5.00
N LYS A 91 15.14 -11.90 -4.66
CA LYS A 91 15.83 -12.04 -3.36
C LYS A 91 16.89 -10.93 -3.25
N PRO A 92 16.82 -10.06 -2.23
CA PRO A 92 17.83 -9.02 -2.07
C PRO A 92 19.19 -9.68 -1.80
N PHE A 93 20.24 -9.14 -2.41
CA PHE A 93 21.61 -9.64 -2.29
C PHE A 93 22.13 -9.57 -0.83
N LEU A 94 21.61 -8.65 -0.03
CA LEU A 94 21.83 -8.54 1.41
C LEU A 94 20.48 -8.62 2.13
N SER A 95 20.32 -9.55 3.06
CA SER A 95 19.06 -9.81 3.77
C SER A 95 18.84 -8.91 4.99
N PHE A 96 19.10 -7.60 4.87
CA PHE A 96 18.66 -6.64 5.87
C PHE A 96 17.18 -6.30 5.60
N GLY A 97 16.31 -6.55 6.57
CA GLY A 97 14.89 -6.17 6.46
C GLY A 97 13.99 -7.18 5.76
N LYS A 98 14.07 -8.47 6.11
CA LYS A 98 12.92 -9.35 5.87
C LYS A 98 11.72 -8.73 6.58
N ASN A 99 10.71 -8.34 5.81
CA ASN A 99 9.39 -7.99 6.33
C ASN A 99 8.54 -9.26 6.19
N PRO A 100 8.57 -10.20 7.15
CA PRO A 100 7.64 -11.32 7.13
C PRO A 100 6.21 -10.79 7.28
N LEU A 101 5.24 -11.57 6.80
CA LEU A 101 3.84 -11.31 7.10
C LEU A 101 3.67 -11.34 8.63
N PRO A 102 3.02 -10.33 9.25
CA PRO A 102 2.76 -10.35 10.69
C PRO A 102 1.98 -11.60 11.11
N ALA A 103 2.32 -12.20 12.26
CA ALA A 103 1.65 -13.42 12.74
C ALA A 103 0.16 -13.18 13.06
N ASP A 104 -0.17 -11.95 13.44
CA ASP A 104 -1.50 -11.43 13.75
C ASP A 104 -2.10 -10.66 12.54
N PHE A 105 -1.67 -10.96 11.31
CA PHE A 105 -2.10 -10.24 10.11
C PHE A 105 -3.62 -10.11 9.99
N GLU A 106 -4.36 -11.23 10.06
CA GLU A 106 -5.82 -11.24 9.92
C GLU A 106 -6.50 -10.42 11.02
N GLN A 107 -6.02 -10.54 12.26
CA GLN A 107 -6.52 -9.76 13.39
C GLN A 107 -6.31 -8.25 13.18
N GLN A 108 -5.13 -7.84 12.69
CA GLN A 108 -4.87 -6.44 12.37
C GLN A 108 -5.77 -5.95 11.23
N VAL A 109 -6.00 -6.78 10.21
CA VAL A 109 -6.90 -6.45 9.08
C VAL A 109 -8.32 -6.18 9.59
N GLU A 110 -8.87 -7.11 10.38
CA GLU A 110 -10.22 -6.98 10.95
C GLU A 110 -10.35 -5.71 11.79
N GLN A 111 -9.37 -5.42 12.65
CA GLN A 111 -9.37 -4.23 13.50
C GLN A 111 -9.38 -2.93 12.69
N ILE A 112 -8.54 -2.84 11.64
CA ILE A 112 -8.48 -1.64 10.79
C ILE A 112 -9.80 -1.47 10.03
N LEU A 113 -10.34 -2.54 9.46
CA LEU A 113 -11.61 -2.49 8.72
C LEU A 113 -12.78 -2.11 9.63
N ALA A 114 -12.88 -2.69 10.82
CA ALA A 114 -13.91 -2.36 11.80
C ALA A 114 -13.87 -0.89 12.19
N LYS A 115 -12.67 -0.31 12.37
CA LYS A 115 -12.52 1.11 12.68
C LYS A 115 -12.86 2.02 11.49
N LEU A 116 -12.51 1.62 10.27
CA LEU A 116 -12.90 2.35 9.07
C LEU A 116 -14.42 2.41 8.93
N ASP A 117 -15.11 1.30 9.24
CA ASP A 117 -16.58 1.25 9.21
C ASP A 117 -17.21 2.09 10.32
N GLN A 118 -16.57 2.12 11.50
CA GLN A 118 -17.00 2.97 12.61
C GLN A 118 -16.92 4.46 12.22
N GLU A 119 -15.78 4.93 11.70
CA GLU A 119 -15.62 6.34 11.29
C GLU A 119 -16.59 6.72 10.17
N LYS A 120 -16.83 5.84 9.20
CA LYS A 120 -17.81 6.09 8.14
C LYS A 120 -19.23 6.30 8.66
N LYS A 121 -19.66 5.52 9.66
CA LYS A 121 -20.98 5.69 10.29
C LYS A 121 -21.08 7.00 11.07
N HIS A 122 -19.98 7.53 11.60
CA HIS A 122 -19.97 8.82 12.30
C HIS A 122 -20.00 10.03 11.35
N HIS A 123 -19.65 9.84 10.08
CA HIS A 123 -19.60 10.90 9.06
C HIS A 123 -20.73 10.83 8.02
N ALA A 124 -21.68 9.90 8.17
CA ALA A 124 -22.88 9.76 7.35
C ALA A 124 -24.10 10.37 8.08
#